data_AF-I9B2P1-F1
#
_entry.id   AF-I9B2P1-F1
#
_cell.length_a   1.000
_cell.length_b   1.000
_cell.length_c   1.000
_cell.angle_alpha   90.00
_cell.angle_beta   90.00
_cell.angle_gamma   90.00
#
_symmetry.space_group_name_H-M   'P 1'
#
loop_
_entity.id
_entity.type
_entity.pdbx_description
1 polymer ?
#
loop_
_entity_poly.entity_id
_entity_poly.type
_entity_poly.pdbx_seq_one_letter_code
_entity_poly.pdbx_strand_id
1 'polypeptide(L)' 'MNLPKTVEIIKVGPCDGFQNIKEWIPTETKLEIIED' A
#
# COMPACT_ATOMS: atom_id res chain seq x y z
N MET A 1 -0.33 24.08 19.07
CA MET A 1 0.31 22.94 18.35
C MET A 1 0.86 23.48 17.03
N ASN A 2 2.13 23.20 16.74
CA ASN A 2 2.74 23.48 15.44
C ASN A 2 2.77 22.19 14.64
N LEU A 3 1.69 21.89 13.93
CA LEU A 3 1.65 20.75 13.02
C LEU A 3 1.93 21.21 11.58
N PRO A 4 2.42 20.31 10.71
CA PRO A 4 2.59 20.61 9.30
C PRO A 4 1.26 21.03 8.65
N LYS A 5 1.32 21.99 7.72
CA LYS A 5 0.13 22.41 6.94
C LYS A 5 -0.28 21.36 5.91
N THR A 6 0.67 20.55 5.47
CA THR A 6 0.51 19.46 4.52
C THR A 6 1.46 18.32 4.88
N VAL A 7 1.06 17.11 4.52
CA VAL A 7 1.88 15.91 4.64
C VAL A 7 1.71 15.08 3.38
N GLU A 8 2.74 14.33 3.03
CA GLU A 8 2.67 13.35 1.95
C GLU A 8 2.37 11.97 2.53
N ILE A 9 1.42 11.26 1.95
CA ILE A 9 1.06 9.90 2.33
C ILE A 9 1.54 8.97 1.23
N ILE A 10 2.44 8.06 1.58
CA ILE A 10 3.02 7.09 0.65
C ILE A 10 2.36 5.72 0.84
N LYS A 11 1.72 5.20 -0.22
CA LYS A 11 1.12 3.86 -0.24
C LYS A 11 2.22 2.80 -0.37
N VAL A 12 2.43 2.02 0.69
CA VAL A 12 3.39 0.90 0.70
C VAL A 12 2.72 -0.48 0.72
N GLY A 13 1.39 -0.52 0.80
CA GLY A 13 0.59 -1.75 0.87
C GLY A 13 0.92 -2.81 -0.18
N PRO A 14 1.06 -2.45 -1.48
CA PRO A 14 1.40 -3.42 -2.53
C PRO A 14 2.78 -4.09 -2.38
N CYS A 15 3.64 -3.54 -1.53
CA CYS A 15 4.97 -4.07 -1.25
C CYS A 15 5.03 -4.62 0.19
N ASP A 16 5.11 -3.75 1.18
CA ASP A 16 5.31 -4.11 2.58
C ASP A 16 4.07 -4.80 3.18
N GLY A 17 2.87 -4.37 2.77
CA GLY A 17 1.64 -5.03 3.17
C GLY A 17 1.58 -6.46 2.66
N PHE A 18 1.68 -6.65 1.33
CA PHE A 18 1.58 -7.97 0.70
C PHE A 18 2.69 -8.93 1.10
N GLN A 19 3.89 -8.42 1.40
CA GLN A 19 5.00 -9.25 1.89
C GLN A 19 4.66 -9.96 3.21
N ASN A 20 3.82 -9.36 4.06
CA ASN A 20 3.48 -9.89 5.38
C ASN A 20 2.19 -10.72 5.42
N ILE A 21 1.50 -10.87 4.28
CA ILE A 21 0.33 -11.75 4.17
C ILE A 21 0.83 -13.19 4.07
N LYS A 22 0.19 -14.10 4.82
CA LYS A 22 0.59 -15.52 4.86
C LYS A 22 0.06 -16.30 3.66
N GLU A 23 -1.08 -15.87 3.15
CA GLU A 23 -1.76 -16.42 2.01
C GLU A 23 -1.16 -15.88 0.71
N TRP A 24 -0.96 -16.76 -0.26
CA TRP A 24 -0.59 -16.33 -1.61
C TRP A 24 -1.77 -15.59 -2.25
N ILE A 25 -1.48 -14.45 -2.89
CA ILE A 25 -2.46 -13.69 -3.68
C ILE A 25 -2.09 -13.73 -5.16
N PRO A 26 -3.08 -13.83 -6.06
CA PRO A 26 -2.86 -13.76 -7.51
C PRO A 26 -2.19 -12.47 -7.96
N THR A 27 -1.52 -12.55 -9.10
CA THR A 27 -0.88 -11.38 -9.72
C THR A 27 -1.93 -10.35 -10.10
N GLU A 28 -3.08 -10.80 -10.59
CA GLU A 28 -4.22 -9.98 -11.00
C GLU A 28 -4.71 -9.13 -9.83
N THR A 29 -4.83 -9.72 -8.64
CA THR A 29 -5.18 -9.01 -7.41
C THR A 29 -4.16 -7.94 -7.02
N LYS A 30 -2.86 -8.17 -7.30
CA LYS A 30 -1.84 -7.15 -7.04
C LYS A 30 -1.95 -5.97 -7.99
N LEU A 31 -2.28 -6.23 -9.26
CA LEU A 31 -2.45 -5.20 -10.28
C LEU A 31 -3.67 -4.33 -9.99
N GLU A 32 -4.82 -4.94 -9.66
CA GLU A 32 -6.04 -4.23 -9.26
C GLU A 32 -5.77 -3.20 -8.15
N ILE A 33 -5.00 -3.58 -7.13
CA ILE A 33 -4.70 -2.70 -5.99
C ILE A 33 -3.69 -1.58 -6.32
N ILE A 34 -2.86 -1.73 -7.36
CA ILE A 34 -1.92 -0.68 -7.79
C ILE A 34 -2.61 0.33 -8.71
N GLU A 35 -3.57 -0.13 -9.52
CA GLU A 35 -4.30 0.70 -10.48
C GLU A 35 -5.42 1.54 -9.81
N ASP A 36 -5.87 1.16 -8.60
CA ASP A 36 -6.75 1.93 -7.69
C ASP A 36 -6.02 3.07 -6.94
#